data_AF-A0A1G6NEH4-F1
#
_entry.id   AF-A0A1G6NEH4-F1
#
_cell.length_a   1.000
_cell.length_b   1.000
_cell.length_c   1.000
_cell.angle_alpha   90.00
_cell.angle_beta   90.00
_cell.angle_gamma   90.00
#
_symmetry.space_group_name_H-M   'P 1'
#
loop_
_entity.id
_entity.type
_entity.pdbx_description
1 polymer ?
#
loop_
_entity_poly.entity_id
_entity_poly.type
_entity_poly.pdbx_seq_one_letter_code
_entity_poly.pdbx_strand_id
1 'polypeptide(L)'
;MNKSISMLCLLTCMPMLTHAQGFTYHSTDDEYKKYQGEVTLTGQYSRVLEQEYLDYMGDNICFYPDATSAKLIPRDKDDMRSVWFCFSNFKIAKATFNIPDQIKSGYCEYKGRATVRIKNYDIFIVESEGSDYAKLLSAKNISPAKAIKCDD
;
A
#
# COMPACT_ATOMS: atom_id res chain seq x y z
N MET A 1 22.80 17.81 61.71
CA MET A 1 22.19 18.49 60.54
C MET A 1 22.56 17.69 59.30
N ASN A 2 21.76 16.70 58.89
CA ASN A 2 22.00 15.95 57.65
C ASN A 2 20.80 16.16 56.74
N LYS A 3 20.99 16.92 55.66
CA LYS A 3 19.98 17.17 54.64
C LYS A 3 20.06 16.06 53.60
N SER A 4 19.07 15.18 53.58
CA SER A 4 18.86 14.24 52.48
C SER A 4 18.27 15.00 51.29
N ILE A 5 19.03 15.09 50.21
CA ILE A 5 18.58 15.65 48.93
C ILE A 5 17.81 14.55 48.21
N SER A 6 16.49 14.71 48.12
CA SER A 6 15.62 13.82 47.35
C SER A 6 15.82 14.11 45.86
N MET A 7 16.37 13.15 45.13
CA MET A 7 16.63 13.22 43.70
C MET A 7 15.31 12.99 42.94
N LEU A 8 14.74 14.08 42.43
CA LEU A 8 13.53 14.08 41.60
C LEU A 8 13.90 13.56 40.20
N CYS A 9 13.54 12.32 39.89
CA CYS A 9 13.78 11.71 38.58
C CYS A 9 12.74 12.27 37.58
N LEU A 10 13.14 13.31 36.84
CA LEU A 10 12.37 13.86 35.71
C LEU A 10 12.30 12.80 34.59
N LEU A 11 11.15 12.13 34.45
CA LEU A 11 10.81 11.41 33.22
C LEU A 11 10.68 12.43 32.09
N THR A 12 11.74 12.60 31.33
CA THR A 12 11.72 13.30 30.05
C THR A 12 10.97 12.42 29.06
N CYS A 13 9.78 12.84 28.66
CA CYS A 13 9.12 12.32 27.46
C CYS A 13 10.07 12.56 26.28
N MET A 14 10.83 11.54 25.90
CA MET A 14 11.60 11.58 24.66
C MET A 14 10.60 11.80 23.52
N PRO A 15 10.79 12.85 22.68
CA PRO A 15 9.98 13.00 21.50
C PRO A 15 10.16 11.75 20.67
N MET A 16 9.07 11.00 20.45
CA MET A 16 9.11 9.87 19.54
C MET A 16 9.64 10.39 18.21
N LEU A 17 10.80 9.87 17.80
CA LEU A 17 11.36 10.15 16.48
C LEU A 17 10.27 9.80 15.47
N THR A 18 9.66 10.85 14.92
CA THR A 18 8.77 10.76 13.77
C THR A 18 9.60 10.12 12.67
N HIS A 19 9.42 8.82 12.42
CA HIS A 19 10.07 8.16 11.29
C HIS A 19 9.76 9.02 10.06
N ALA A 20 10.82 9.43 9.34
CA ALA A 20 10.68 10.24 8.14
C ALA A 20 9.66 9.55 7.21
N GLN A 21 8.48 10.16 7.08
CA GLN A 21 7.45 9.70 6.16
C GLN A 21 7.87 10.14 4.77
N GLY A 22 7.91 9.20 3.83
CA GLY A 22 8.23 9.49 2.45
C GLY A 22 9.10 8.42 1.81
N PHE A 23 9.31 8.60 0.52
CA PHE A 23 10.12 7.72 -0.30
C PHE A 23 11.35 8.46 -0.81
N THR A 24 12.49 7.78 -0.77
CA THR A 24 13.75 8.25 -1.37
C THR A 24 14.15 7.30 -2.48
N TYR A 25 14.60 7.85 -3.60
CA TYR A 25 15.15 7.05 -4.69
C TYR A 25 16.30 6.18 -4.17
N HIS A 26 16.31 4.91 -4.58
CA HIS A 26 17.35 3.95 -4.22
C HIS A 26 18.14 3.49 -5.45
N SER A 27 17.47 2.98 -6.47
CA SER A 27 18.12 2.39 -7.65
C SER A 27 17.14 2.28 -8.81
N THR A 28 17.66 2.05 -10.01
CA THR A 28 16.89 1.62 -11.18
C THR A 28 17.50 0.33 -11.71
N ASP A 29 16.67 -0.63 -12.09
CA ASP A 29 17.05 -1.78 -12.91
C ASP A 29 16.30 -1.75 -14.24
N ASP A 30 16.33 -2.85 -15.01
CA ASP A 30 15.76 -2.90 -16.36
C ASP A 30 14.25 -2.69 -16.40
N GLU A 31 13.53 -2.98 -15.30
CA GLU A 31 12.06 -2.92 -15.27
C GLU A 31 11.51 -1.89 -14.27
N TYR A 32 12.26 -1.58 -13.20
CA TYR A 32 11.76 -0.81 -12.08
C TYR A 32 12.69 0.31 -11.64
N LYS A 33 12.07 1.47 -11.38
CA LYS A 33 12.66 2.54 -10.57
C LYS A 33 12.24 2.35 -9.11
N LYS A 34 13.21 2.08 -8.24
CA LYS A 34 12.98 1.62 -6.86
C LYS A 34 13.20 2.73 -5.84
N TYR A 35 12.30 2.79 -4.89
CA TYR A 35 12.31 3.73 -3.78
C TYR A 35 12.25 3.00 -2.45
N GLN A 36 12.97 3.53 -1.46
CA GLN A 36 12.93 3.05 -0.08
C GLN A 36 12.25 4.07 0.81
N GLY A 37 11.57 3.59 1.83
CA GLY A 37 10.84 4.43 2.76
C GLY A 37 9.48 3.86 3.10
N GLU A 38 8.75 4.59 3.94
CA GLU A 38 7.47 4.15 4.48
C GLU A 38 6.49 5.32 4.48
N VAL A 39 5.27 5.08 4.00
CA VAL A 39 4.20 6.08 3.96
C VAL A 39 2.89 5.45 4.43
N THR A 40 1.98 6.32 4.88
CA THR A 40 0.60 5.93 5.22
C THR A 40 -0.34 6.52 4.18
N LEU A 41 -1.16 5.67 3.56
CA LEU A 41 -2.05 6.04 2.46
C LEU A 41 -3.47 5.63 2.81
N THR A 42 -4.45 6.45 2.44
CA THR A 42 -5.86 6.07 2.44
C THR A 42 -6.33 5.87 1.02
N GLY A 43 -7.19 4.88 0.79
CA GLY A 43 -7.59 4.51 -0.56
C GLY A 43 -8.48 3.28 -0.61
N GLN A 44 -8.60 2.73 -1.81
CA GLN A 44 -9.35 1.51 -2.08
C GLN A 44 -8.39 0.36 -2.35
N TYR A 45 -8.61 -0.79 -1.71
CA TYR A 45 -7.99 -2.04 -2.13
C TYR A 45 -8.95 -2.80 -3.05
N SER A 46 -8.41 -3.58 -3.98
CA SER A 46 -9.20 -4.52 -4.76
C SER A 46 -8.46 -5.80 -5.15
N ARG A 47 -9.24 -6.82 -5.52
CA ARG A 47 -8.78 -8.08 -6.12
C ARG A 47 -9.79 -8.51 -7.17
N VAL A 48 -9.35 -8.61 -8.42
CA VAL A 48 -10.18 -9.12 -9.53
C VAL A 48 -10.00 -10.64 -9.58
N LEU A 49 -11.09 -11.37 -9.74
CA LEU A 49 -11.16 -12.84 -9.80
C LEU A 49 -11.88 -13.35 -11.05
N GLU A 50 -12.13 -12.46 -12.02
CA GLU A 50 -12.58 -12.82 -13.35
C GLU A 50 -11.47 -13.56 -14.11
N GLN A 51 -11.80 -14.67 -14.78
CA GLN A 51 -10.80 -15.55 -15.37
C GLN A 51 -9.96 -14.87 -16.45
N GLU A 52 -10.57 -14.09 -17.34
CA GLU A 52 -9.85 -13.37 -18.40
C GLU A 52 -8.82 -12.39 -17.81
N TYR A 53 -9.22 -11.63 -16.78
CA TYR A 53 -8.31 -10.74 -16.08
C TYR A 53 -7.19 -11.52 -15.38
N LEU A 54 -7.50 -12.64 -14.73
CA LEU A 54 -6.50 -13.46 -14.04
C LEU A 54 -5.46 -14.05 -15.00
N ASP A 55 -5.89 -14.49 -16.18
CA ASP A 55 -5.00 -15.04 -17.20
C ASP A 55 -4.06 -13.96 -17.77
N TYR A 56 -4.53 -12.71 -17.81
CA TYR A 56 -3.79 -11.59 -18.38
C TYR A 56 -2.91 -10.84 -17.37
N MET A 57 -3.51 -10.39 -16.27
CA MET A 57 -2.90 -9.52 -15.26
C MET A 57 -2.40 -10.27 -14.02
N GLY A 58 -2.79 -11.54 -13.87
CA GLY A 58 -2.49 -12.35 -12.70
C GLY A 58 -3.37 -12.03 -11.47
N ASP A 59 -3.26 -12.90 -10.47
CA ASP A 59 -3.97 -12.76 -9.19
C ASP A 59 -3.25 -11.78 -8.26
N ASN A 60 -3.64 -10.50 -8.36
CA ASN A 60 -3.06 -9.42 -7.59
C ASN A 60 -4.07 -8.78 -6.64
N ILE A 61 -3.56 -8.25 -5.52
CA ILE A 61 -4.31 -7.33 -4.67
C ILE A 61 -3.69 -5.95 -4.84
N CYS A 62 -4.47 -5.03 -5.38
CA CYS A 62 -3.99 -3.71 -5.74
C CYS A 62 -4.66 -2.62 -4.90
N PHE A 63 -4.03 -1.46 -4.85
CA PHE A 63 -4.43 -0.33 -4.03
C PHE A 63 -4.42 0.95 -4.86
N TYR A 64 -5.50 1.73 -4.70
CA TYR A 64 -5.77 2.98 -5.40
C TYR A 64 -5.84 4.08 -4.33
N PRO A 65 -4.74 4.80 -4.06
CA PRO A 65 -4.71 5.88 -3.10
C PRO A 65 -5.71 6.99 -3.47
N ASP A 66 -6.30 7.64 -2.47
CA ASP A 66 -7.06 8.86 -2.69
C ASP A 66 -6.15 10.02 -3.16
N ALA A 67 -6.74 11.09 -3.68
CA ALA A 67 -5.99 12.20 -4.28
C ALA A 67 -4.98 12.86 -3.32
N THR A 68 -5.21 12.81 -2.01
CA THR A 68 -4.27 13.33 -1.01
C THR A 68 -3.11 12.36 -0.81
N SER A 69 -3.41 11.08 -0.66
CA SER A 69 -2.42 10.02 -0.46
C SER A 69 -1.57 9.78 -1.70
N ALA A 70 -2.15 9.92 -2.90
CA ALA A 70 -1.44 9.78 -4.17
C ALA A 70 -0.26 10.76 -4.31
N LYS A 71 -0.36 11.96 -3.70
CA LYS A 71 0.74 12.96 -3.69
C LYS A 71 1.96 12.53 -2.88
N LEU A 72 1.84 11.49 -2.05
CA LEU A 72 2.93 10.93 -1.26
C LEU A 72 3.73 9.86 -2.02
N ILE A 73 3.23 9.42 -3.18
CA ILE A 73 3.91 8.45 -4.03
C ILE A 73 4.87 9.19 -4.98
N PRO A 74 6.14 8.76 -5.09
CA PRO A 74 7.07 9.35 -6.04
C PRO A 74 6.59 9.10 -7.46
N ARG A 75 6.63 10.14 -8.30
CA ARG A 75 6.36 10.05 -9.73
C ARG A 75 7.26 11.00 -10.49
N ASP A 76 7.68 10.57 -11.67
CA ASP A 76 8.36 11.44 -12.62
C ASP A 76 7.35 12.39 -13.26
N LYS A 77 7.79 13.59 -13.62
CA LYS A 77 6.89 14.66 -14.11
C LYS A 77 6.14 14.28 -15.38
N ASP A 78 6.74 13.41 -16.19
CA ASP A 78 6.20 12.98 -17.48
C ASP A 78 5.36 11.69 -17.34
N ASP A 79 5.30 11.08 -16.14
CA ASP A 79 4.44 9.93 -15.86
C ASP A 79 3.01 10.41 -15.57
N MET A 80 2.18 10.41 -16.62
CA MET A 80 0.77 10.82 -16.56
C MET A 80 -0.17 9.72 -16.06
N ARG A 81 0.34 8.53 -15.70
CA ARG A 81 -0.52 7.42 -15.26
C ARG A 81 -1.15 7.73 -13.92
N SER A 82 -2.39 7.28 -13.73
CA SER A 82 -3.03 7.28 -12.41
C SER A 82 -2.18 6.48 -11.42
N VAL A 83 -2.10 6.93 -10.17
CA VAL A 83 -1.34 6.24 -9.14
C VAL A 83 -2.13 5.05 -8.63
N TRP A 84 -1.62 3.85 -8.88
CA TRP A 84 -2.07 2.60 -8.28
C TRP A 84 -0.90 1.62 -8.24
N PHE A 85 -0.98 0.62 -7.36
CA PHE A 85 0.08 -0.38 -7.21
C PHE A 85 -0.50 -1.67 -6.68
N CYS A 86 0.20 -2.78 -6.89
CA CYS A 86 -0.14 -4.07 -6.31
C CYS A 86 0.78 -4.43 -5.14
N PHE A 87 0.27 -5.22 -4.19
CA PHE A 87 1.05 -5.61 -3.02
C PHE A 87 1.99 -6.76 -3.37
N SER A 88 3.30 -6.55 -3.22
CA SER A 88 4.31 -7.60 -3.48
C SER A 88 4.25 -8.76 -2.49
N ASN A 89 3.55 -8.59 -1.36
CA ASN A 89 3.32 -9.61 -0.34
C ASN A 89 1.84 -10.07 -0.32
N PHE A 90 1.36 -10.60 -1.45
CA PHE A 90 -0.01 -11.05 -1.68
C PHE A 90 -0.66 -11.80 -0.50
N LYS A 91 -0.01 -12.83 0.05
CA LYS A 91 -0.57 -13.61 1.16
C LYS A 91 -0.88 -12.76 2.40
N ILE A 92 -0.02 -11.78 2.69
CA ILE A 92 -0.21 -10.84 3.81
C ILE A 92 -1.36 -9.87 3.47
N ALA A 93 -1.39 -9.33 2.25
CA ALA A 93 -2.47 -8.44 1.81
C ALA A 93 -3.85 -9.13 1.85
N LYS A 94 -3.96 -10.35 1.31
CA LYS A 94 -5.20 -11.13 1.31
C LYS A 94 -5.74 -11.36 2.71
N ALA A 95 -4.87 -11.80 3.62
CA ALA A 95 -5.23 -12.01 5.02
C ALA A 95 -5.63 -10.70 5.72
N THR A 96 -4.89 -9.61 5.46
CA THR A 96 -5.15 -8.29 6.08
C THR A 96 -6.52 -7.74 5.70
N PHE A 97 -6.93 -7.89 4.43
CA PHE A 97 -8.20 -7.38 3.94
C PHE A 97 -9.35 -8.39 4.03
N ASN A 98 -9.07 -9.60 4.51
CA ASN A 98 -10.03 -10.70 4.61
C ASN A 98 -10.76 -10.98 3.27
N ILE A 99 -10.00 -11.01 2.17
CA ILE A 99 -10.54 -11.23 0.82
C ILE A 99 -10.66 -12.75 0.55
N PRO A 100 -11.86 -13.26 0.17
CA PRO A 100 -12.05 -14.66 -0.19
C PRO A 100 -11.24 -15.10 -1.42
N ASP A 101 -11.00 -16.40 -1.53
CA ASP A 101 -10.31 -17.01 -2.69
C ASP A 101 -11.19 -17.28 -3.89
N GLN A 102 -12.51 -17.28 -3.68
CA GLN A 102 -13.49 -17.53 -4.72
C GLN A 102 -14.50 -16.40 -4.70
N ILE A 103 -15.04 -16.11 -5.88
CA ILE A 103 -16.12 -15.16 -6.05
C ILE A 103 -17.34 -15.90 -6.59
N LYS A 104 -18.53 -15.44 -6.20
CA LYS A 104 -19.79 -16.03 -6.67
C LYS A 104 -20.02 -15.68 -8.14
N SER A 105 -20.72 -16.55 -8.87
CA SER A 105 -21.11 -16.32 -10.26
C SER A 105 -21.80 -14.96 -10.45
N GLY A 106 -21.46 -14.26 -11.54
CA GLY A 106 -21.95 -12.92 -11.87
C GLY A 106 -21.25 -11.78 -11.10
N TYR A 107 -20.17 -12.08 -10.39
CA TYR A 107 -19.32 -11.12 -9.69
C TYR A 107 -17.87 -11.37 -10.07
N CYS A 108 -17.11 -10.28 -10.25
CA CYS A 108 -15.78 -10.34 -10.85
C CYS A 108 -14.69 -9.73 -9.95
N GLU A 109 -15.03 -8.94 -8.94
CA GLU A 109 -14.03 -8.26 -8.11
C GLU A 109 -14.48 -8.12 -6.66
N TYR A 110 -13.52 -8.09 -5.73
CA TYR A 110 -13.71 -7.59 -4.38
C TYR A 110 -13.11 -6.20 -4.23
N LYS A 111 -13.89 -5.23 -3.72
CA LYS A 111 -13.42 -3.87 -3.41
C LYS A 111 -13.70 -3.50 -1.95
N GLY A 112 -12.80 -2.73 -1.35
CA GLY A 112 -13.01 -2.10 -0.05
C GLY A 112 -12.05 -0.94 0.19
N ARG A 113 -12.19 -0.22 1.29
CA ARG A 113 -11.33 0.92 1.65
C ARG A 113 -10.47 0.58 2.85
N ALA A 114 -9.29 1.17 2.91
CA ALA A 114 -8.41 1.06 4.07
C ALA A 114 -7.47 2.27 4.16
N THR A 115 -6.89 2.45 5.34
CA THR A 115 -5.66 3.21 5.52
C THR A 115 -4.51 2.21 5.68
N VAL A 116 -3.59 2.17 4.73
CA VAL A 116 -2.46 1.23 4.68
C VAL A 116 -1.16 1.93 5.03
N ARG A 117 -0.26 1.23 5.72
CA ARG A 117 1.14 1.60 5.83
C ARG A 117 1.93 0.69 4.89
N ILE A 118 2.65 1.30 3.96
CA ILE A 118 3.43 0.56 2.96
C ILE A 118 4.91 0.83 3.13
N LYS A 119 5.73 -0.08 2.61
CA LYS A 119 7.19 0.01 2.59
C LYS A 119 7.72 -0.32 1.22
N ASN A 120 8.71 0.47 0.81
CA ASN A 120 9.32 0.44 -0.52
C ASN A 120 8.28 0.67 -1.63
N TYR A 121 8.73 1.23 -2.73
CA TYR A 121 7.88 1.48 -3.88
C TYR A 121 8.66 1.30 -5.15
N ASP A 122 8.20 0.39 -6.00
CA ASP A 122 8.85 0.05 -7.25
C ASP A 122 7.94 0.53 -8.38
N ILE A 123 8.37 1.55 -9.12
CA ILE A 123 7.66 2.09 -10.27
C ILE A 123 8.03 1.27 -11.50
N PHE A 124 7.04 0.71 -12.19
CA PHE A 124 7.25 0.02 -13.46
C PHE A 124 7.54 1.05 -14.57
N ILE A 125 8.66 0.88 -15.27
CA ILE A 125 9.19 1.86 -16.25
C ILE A 125 9.28 1.34 -17.69
N VAL A 126 8.89 0.09 -17.95
CA VAL A 126 8.87 -0.46 -19.32
C VAL A 126 7.65 0.08 -20.06
N GLU A 127 7.80 0.36 -21.36
CA GLU A 127 6.71 0.71 -22.28
C GLU A 127 5.85 -0.52 -22.64
N SER A 128 5.32 -1.16 -21.62
CA SER A 128 4.41 -2.30 -21.73
C SER A 128 3.38 -2.24 -20.62
N GLU A 129 2.54 -3.25 -20.55
CA GLU A 129 1.71 -3.44 -19.38
C GLU A 129 2.53 -3.94 -18.20
N GLY A 130 2.15 -3.46 -17.02
CA GLY A 130 2.81 -3.77 -15.77
C GLY A 130 2.16 -3.00 -14.64
N SER A 131 2.63 -3.28 -13.43
CA SER A 131 2.10 -2.70 -12.20
C SER A 131 3.24 -2.14 -11.36
N ASP A 132 2.98 -1.02 -10.70
CA ASP A 132 3.85 -0.59 -9.60
C ASP A 132 3.66 -1.53 -8.40
N TYR A 133 4.67 -1.67 -7.55
CA TYR A 133 4.61 -2.54 -6.38
C TYR A 133 4.99 -1.85 -5.07
N ALA A 134 4.34 -2.27 -3.99
CA ALA A 134 4.71 -1.89 -2.64
C ALA A 134 4.50 -3.04 -1.65
N LYS A 135 5.27 -3.07 -0.55
CA LYS A 135 5.04 -4.06 0.52
C LYS A 135 4.05 -3.52 1.54
N LEU A 136 2.97 -4.26 1.81
CA LEU A 136 2.07 -3.93 2.91
C LEU A 136 2.75 -4.21 4.26
N LEU A 137 2.77 -3.22 5.15
CA LEU A 137 3.22 -3.40 6.54
C LEU A 137 2.06 -3.58 7.51
N SER A 138 1.03 -2.75 7.39
CA SER A 138 -0.17 -2.82 8.22
C SER A 138 -1.33 -2.08 7.57
N ALA A 139 -2.55 -2.33 8.04
CA ALA A 139 -3.73 -1.58 7.64
C ALA A 139 -4.64 -1.30 8.84
N LYS A 140 -5.38 -0.21 8.75
CA LYS A 140 -6.43 0.19 9.71
C LYS A 140 -7.61 0.77 8.95
N ASN A 141 -8.72 1.00 9.65
CA ASN A 141 -9.96 1.54 9.06
C ASN A 141 -10.42 0.72 7.84
N ILE A 142 -10.28 -0.61 7.92
CA ILE A 142 -10.55 -1.52 6.82
C ILE A 142 -12.06 -1.69 6.73
N SER A 143 -12.66 -1.28 5.61
CA SER A 143 -14.05 -1.64 5.31
C SER A 143 -14.11 -3.09 4.86
N PRO A 144 -15.23 -3.80 5.10
CA PRO A 144 -15.43 -5.14 4.54
C PRO A 144 -15.29 -5.15 3.02
N ALA A 145 -14.66 -6.20 2.48
CA ALA A 145 -14.55 -6.43 1.05
C ALA A 145 -15.94 -6.74 0.48
N LYS A 146 -16.39 -5.92 -0.48
CA LYS A 146 -17.68 -6.09 -1.16
C LYS A 146 -17.43 -6.70 -2.53
N ALA A 147 -18.17 -7.77 -2.84
CA ALA A 147 -18.18 -8.33 -4.18
C ALA A 147 -18.89 -7.36 -5.13
N ILE A 148 -18.27 -7.09 -6.27
CA ILE A 148 -18.74 -6.23 -7.35
C ILE A 148 -19.15 -7.12 -8.52
N LYS A 149 -20.27 -6.79 -9.15
CA LYS A 149 -20.75 -7.50 -10.33
C LYS A 149 -19.73 -7.37 -11.46
N CYS A 150 -19.69 -8.35 -12.35
CA CYS A 150 -19.00 -8.20 -13.62
C CYS A 150 -19.64 -7.04 -14.40
N ASP A 151 -18.81 -6.28 -15.12
CA ASP A 151 -19.34 -5.31 -16.07
C ASP A 151 -19.93 -6.09 -17.26
N ASP A 152 -21.07 -5.62 -17.79
CA ASP A 152 -21.78 -6.23 -18.92
C ASP A 152 -21.17 -5.80 -20.27
#